data_AF-A0A1H6LM23-F1
#
_entry.id   AF-A0A1H6LM23-F1
#
_cell.length_a   1.000
_cell.length_b   1.000
_cell.length_c   1.000
_cell.angle_alpha   90.00
_cell.angle_beta   90.00
_cell.angle_gamma   90.00
#
_symmetry.space_group_name_H-M   'P 1'
#
loop_
_entity.id
_entity.type
_entity.pdbx_description
1 polymer ?
#
loop_
_entity_poly.entity_id
_entity_poly.type
_entity_poly.pdbx_seq_one_letter_code
_entity_poly.pdbx_strand_id
1 'polypeptide(L)'
;MFEADWENNILYCEEKDKQNVFEFINSLNLDENEVEVDESVIAGYKEWDKNMYNPGHFTGGHMPFFDKEKNNYALYGWITIMSGIICLIEIVNAKEFRKSVFWFDVMITILISFSFFYQHYKFKKTRK
;
A
#
# COMPACT_ATOMS: atom_id res chain seq x y z
N MET A 1 11.62 45.56 -14.74
CA MET A 1 11.39 44.79 -13.51
C MET A 1 11.50 43.34 -13.90
N PHE A 2 12.32 42.57 -13.19
CA PHE A 2 12.52 41.14 -13.45
C PHE A 2 11.98 40.38 -12.25
N GLU A 3 11.06 39.46 -12.49
CA GLU A 3 10.39 38.71 -11.44
C GLU A 3 10.25 37.25 -11.90
N ALA A 4 10.58 36.32 -11.00
CA ALA A 4 10.52 34.89 -11.27
C ALA A 4 9.39 34.27 -10.42
N ASP A 5 8.43 33.67 -11.10
CA ASP A 5 7.41 32.82 -10.49
C ASP A 5 7.87 31.37 -10.57
N TRP A 6 8.39 30.89 -9.45
CA TRP A 6 8.93 29.53 -9.31
C TRP A 6 7.84 28.46 -9.27
N GLU A 7 6.60 28.81 -8.90
CA GLU A 7 5.51 27.85 -8.80
C GLU A 7 4.96 27.50 -10.20
N ASN A 8 4.90 28.50 -11.08
CA ASN A 8 4.41 28.32 -12.44
C ASN A 8 5.52 28.24 -13.50
N ASN A 9 6.80 28.33 -13.11
CA ASN A 9 7.96 28.37 -14.00
C ASN A 9 7.90 29.53 -15.02
N ILE A 10 7.50 30.73 -14.58
CA ILE A 10 7.36 31.91 -15.44
C ILE A 10 8.38 32.98 -15.07
N LEU A 11 9.04 33.52 -16.09
CA LEU A 11 9.95 34.65 -15.98
C LEU A 11 9.29 35.90 -16.58
N TYR A 12 9.00 36.88 -15.72
CA TYR A 12 8.46 38.16 -16.12
C TYR A 12 9.58 39.15 -16.39
N CYS A 13 9.53 39.79 -17.55
CA CYS A 13 10.41 40.90 -17.92
C CYS A 13 9.60 42.02 -18.57
N GLU A 14 10.16 43.23 -18.55
CA GLU A 14 9.60 44.33 -19.33
C GLU A 14 9.76 44.04 -20.82
N GLU A 15 8.78 44.45 -21.62
CA GLU A 15 8.73 44.12 -23.06
C GLU A 15 9.95 44.63 -23.83
N LYS A 16 10.53 45.77 -23.40
CA LYS A 16 11.77 46.34 -23.96
C LYS A 16 13.01 45.44 -23.76
N ASP A 17 13.00 44.60 -22.72
CA ASP A 17 14.13 43.77 -22.31
C ASP A 17 13.99 42.32 -22.81
N LYS A 18 12.82 41.96 -23.38
CA LYS A 18 12.49 40.60 -23.83
C LYS A 18 13.57 40.01 -24.74
N GLN A 19 14.03 40.77 -25.72
CA GLN A 19 15.02 40.29 -26.69
C GLN A 19 16.36 39.98 -26.02
N ASN A 20 16.83 40.88 -25.13
CA ASN A 20 18.09 40.70 -24.40
C ASN A 20 18.02 39.51 -23.44
N VAL A 21 16.87 39.28 -22.81
CA VAL A 21 16.64 38.12 -21.92
C VAL A 21 16.68 36.81 -22.73
N PHE A 22 16.05 36.76 -23.90
CA PHE A 22 16.12 35.58 -24.76
C PHE A 22 17.54 35.28 -25.24
N GLU A 23 18.28 36.32 -25.65
CA GLU A 23 19.69 36.16 -26.05
C GLU A 23 20.56 35.70 -24.89
N PHE A 24 20.35 36.22 -23.69
CA PHE A 24 21.06 35.80 -22.48
C PHE A 24 20.75 34.33 -22.14
N ILE A 25 19.48 33.92 -22.10
CA ILE A 25 19.08 32.52 -21.82
C ILE A 25 19.70 31.56 -22.85
N ASN A 26 19.62 31.90 -24.14
CA ASN A 26 20.22 31.09 -25.19
C ASN A 26 21.75 31.02 -25.09
N SER A 27 22.40 32.06 -24.54
CA SER A 27 23.84 32.06 -24.29
C SER A 27 24.28 31.18 -23.13
N LEU A 28 23.36 30.84 -22.21
CA LEU A 28 23.67 30.00 -21.04
C LEU A 28 23.98 28.54 -21.42
N ASN A 29 23.69 28.13 -22.67
CA ASN A 29 23.98 26.79 -23.21
C ASN A 29 23.71 25.66 -22.20
N LEU A 30 22.56 25.74 -21.53
CA LEU A 30 22.17 24.85 -20.45
C LEU A 30 21.97 23.44 -21.01
N ASP A 31 22.94 22.55 -20.76
CA ASP A 31 22.85 21.14 -21.11
C ASP A 31 22.24 20.38 -19.93
N GLU A 32 21.03 19.84 -20.11
CA GLU A 32 20.37 19.00 -19.10
C GLU A 32 21.21 17.75 -18.75
N ASN A 33 22.17 17.37 -19.59
CA ASN A 33 23.09 16.25 -19.35
C ASN A 33 24.29 16.61 -18.44
N GLU A 34 24.52 17.90 -18.12
CA GLU A 34 25.56 18.33 -17.18
C GLU A 34 25.14 18.24 -15.71
N VAL A 35 23.87 17.89 -15.44
CA VAL A 35 23.39 17.65 -14.08
C VAL A 35 23.96 16.30 -13.62
N GLU A 36 24.96 16.34 -12.72
CA GLU A 36 25.50 15.14 -12.09
C GLU A 36 24.37 14.37 -11.38
N VAL A 37 23.95 13.25 -11.98
CA VAL A 37 22.95 12.38 -11.37
C VAL A 37 23.65 11.59 -10.27
N ASP A 38 23.26 11.85 -9.02
CA ASP A 38 23.79 11.15 -7.85
C ASP A 38 23.60 9.63 -8.00
N GLU A 39 24.71 8.89 -8.11
CA GLU A 39 24.70 7.43 -8.26
C GLU A 39 23.98 6.73 -7.10
N SER A 40 23.95 7.34 -5.90
CA SER A 40 23.24 6.80 -4.74
C SER A 40 21.72 6.81 -4.94
N VAL A 41 21.19 7.84 -5.61
CA VAL A 41 19.76 7.94 -5.96
C VAL A 41 19.40 6.87 -6.98
N ILE A 42 20.22 6.70 -8.02
CA ILE A 42 20.02 5.65 -9.03
C ILE A 42 20.10 4.25 -8.40
N ALA A 43 21.04 4.04 -7.48
CA ALA A 43 21.18 2.77 -6.77
C ALA A 43 19.95 2.45 -5.93
N GLY A 44 19.40 3.43 -5.21
CA GLY A 44 18.16 3.30 -4.46
C GLY A 44 16.96 2.93 -5.34
N TYR A 45 16.81 3.58 -6.50
CA TYR A 45 15.75 3.24 -7.47
C TYR A 45 15.89 1.82 -8.02
N LYS A 46 17.11 1.40 -8.38
CA LYS A 46 17.38 0.03 -8.86
C LYS A 46 17.11 -1.02 -7.79
N GLU A 47 17.48 -0.75 -6.54
CA GLU A 47 17.18 -1.63 -5.43
C GLU A 47 15.68 -1.74 -5.18
N TRP A 48 14.97 -0.61 -5.23
CA TRP A 48 13.53 -0.57 -5.06
C TRP A 48 12.79 -1.32 -6.17
N ASP A 49 13.10 -1.06 -7.44
CA ASP A 49 12.47 -1.71 -8.59
C ASP A 49 12.64 -3.24 -8.54
N LYS A 50 13.84 -3.70 -8.20
CA LYS A 50 14.14 -5.13 -8.06
C LYS A 50 13.34 -5.81 -6.94
N ASN A 51 13.00 -5.08 -5.87
CA ASN A 51 12.41 -5.65 -4.66
C ASN A 51 11.00 -5.15 -4.34
N MET A 52 10.39 -4.36 -5.22
CA MET A 52 9.05 -3.76 -5.07
C MET A 52 7.99 -4.80 -4.70
N TYR A 53 8.08 -6.02 -5.24
CA TYR A 53 7.14 -7.12 -4.98
C TYR A 53 7.63 -8.12 -3.94
N ASN A 54 8.77 -7.85 -3.29
CA ASN A 54 9.28 -8.65 -2.19
C ASN A 54 9.00 -7.92 -0.87
N PRO A 55 7.81 -8.11 -0.26
CA PRO A 55 7.49 -7.47 1.01
C PRO A 55 8.42 -7.91 2.16
N GLY A 56 9.21 -8.98 1.98
CA GLY A 56 10.28 -9.37 2.89
C GLY A 56 11.52 -8.48 2.81
N HIS A 57 11.84 -7.91 1.65
CA HIS A 57 13.09 -7.15 1.43
C HIS A 57 13.18 -5.92 2.36
N PHE A 58 12.11 -5.13 2.41
CA PHE A 58 12.05 -3.91 3.22
C PHE A 58 11.62 -4.15 4.69
N THR A 59 11.17 -5.37 5.01
CA THR A 59 10.76 -5.76 6.38
C THR A 59 11.76 -6.68 7.07
N GLY A 60 12.96 -6.90 6.48
CA GLY A 60 13.97 -7.81 7.05
C GLY A 60 13.51 -9.29 7.06
N GLY A 61 12.64 -9.67 6.14
CA GLY A 61 12.01 -11.00 6.08
C GLY A 61 10.81 -11.16 7.01
N HIS A 62 10.41 -10.11 7.73
CA HIS A 62 9.23 -10.06 8.58
C HIS A 62 7.99 -9.61 7.79
N MET A 63 7.65 -10.35 6.73
CA MET A 63 6.34 -10.26 6.10
C MET A 63 5.27 -10.56 7.19
N PRO A 64 4.17 -9.79 7.33
CA PRO A 64 3.16 -9.96 8.39
C PRO A 64 2.44 -11.32 8.33
N PHE A 65 3.15 -12.32 8.84
CA PHE A 65 2.84 -13.43 9.75
C PHE A 65 1.48 -14.14 9.79
N PHE A 66 0.57 -13.98 8.83
CA PHE A 66 -0.52 -14.97 8.74
C PHE A 66 0.05 -16.37 8.46
N ASP A 67 0.95 -16.51 7.48
CA ASP A 67 1.46 -17.83 7.08
C ASP A 67 2.52 -18.45 8.01
N LYS A 68 3.19 -17.64 8.84
CA LYS A 68 4.28 -18.11 9.71
C LYS A 68 3.78 -18.62 11.07
N GLU A 69 2.63 -18.15 11.57
CA GLU A 69 2.08 -18.52 12.88
C GLU A 69 0.84 -19.43 12.79
N LYS A 70 0.95 -20.52 12.02
CA LYS A 70 -0.13 -21.54 11.86
C LYS A 70 -0.58 -22.20 13.17
N ASN A 71 0.20 -22.05 14.25
CA ASN A 71 -0.21 -22.39 15.62
C ASN A 71 -1.44 -21.59 16.08
N ASN A 72 -1.53 -20.32 15.69
CA ASN A 72 -2.57 -19.39 16.14
C ASN A 72 -3.86 -19.48 15.33
N TYR A 73 -3.89 -20.26 14.26
CA TYR A 73 -5.09 -20.40 13.41
C TYR A 73 -6.30 -20.94 14.14
N ALA A 74 -6.12 -21.82 15.14
CA ALA A 74 -7.23 -22.26 15.97
C ALA A 74 -7.82 -21.09 16.78
N LEU A 75 -6.97 -20.20 17.31
CA LEU A 75 -7.40 -19.01 18.04
C LEU A 75 -8.14 -18.04 17.11
N TYR A 76 -7.62 -17.80 15.90
CA TYR A 76 -8.30 -16.95 14.91
C TYR A 76 -9.66 -17.51 14.47
N GLY A 77 -9.78 -18.83 14.32
CA GLY A 77 -11.06 -19.49 14.07
C GLY A 77 -12.08 -19.22 15.20
N TRP A 78 -11.65 -19.33 16.47
CA TRP A 78 -12.50 -19.01 17.62
C TRP A 78 -12.90 -17.54 17.70
N ILE A 79 -11.95 -16.62 17.47
CA ILE A 79 -12.22 -15.18 17.46
C ILE A 79 -13.26 -14.85 16.38
N THR A 80 -13.12 -15.44 15.18
CA THR A 80 -14.05 -15.23 14.07
C THR A 80 -15.46 -15.70 14.41
N ILE A 81 -15.61 -16.86 15.06
CA ILE A 81 -16.92 -17.36 15.51
C ILE A 81 -17.53 -16.41 16.54
N MET A 82 -16.75 -15.98 17.54
CA MET A 82 -17.25 -15.09 18.59
C MET A 82 -17.68 -13.73 18.03
N SER A 83 -16.87 -13.14 17.14
CA SER A 83 -17.24 -11.88 16.47
C SER A 83 -18.47 -12.05 15.59
N GLY A 84 -18.55 -13.16 14.84
CA GLY A 84 -19.72 -13.45 13.99
C GLY A 84 -20.99 -13.60 14.81
N ILE A 85 -20.94 -14.28 15.96
CA ILE A 85 -22.11 -14.40 16.87
C ILE A 85 -22.57 -13.01 17.34
N ILE A 86 -21.65 -12.11 17.70
CA ILE A 86 -21.99 -10.74 18.11
C ILE A 86 -22.69 -10.00 16.96
N CYS A 87 -22.14 -10.06 15.74
CA CYS A 87 -22.76 -9.46 14.56
C CYS A 87 -24.15 -10.03 14.28
N LEU A 88 -24.34 -11.34 14.43
CA LEU A 88 -25.65 -11.97 14.27
C LEU A 88 -26.66 -11.49 15.32
N ILE A 89 -26.25 -11.30 16.56
CA ILE A 89 -27.09 -10.72 17.62
C ILE A 89 -27.50 -9.28 17.26
N GLU A 90 -26.58 -8.47 16.76
CA GLU A 90 -26.87 -7.11 16.29
C GLU A 90 -27.87 -7.11 15.13
N ILE A 91 -27.69 -8.00 14.15
CA ILE A 91 -28.59 -8.12 12.99
C ILE A 91 -29.99 -8.53 13.43
N VAL A 92 -30.12 -9.47 14.38
CA VAL A 92 -31.43 -9.92 14.89
C VAL A 92 -32.16 -8.82 15.66
N ASN A 93 -31.43 -7.96 16.37
CA ASN A 93 -31.99 -6.84 17.13
C ASN A 93 -32.14 -5.54 16.32
N ALA A 94 -31.78 -5.54 15.04
CA ALA A 94 -31.94 -4.37 14.18
C ALA A 94 -33.42 -4.03 13.96
N LYS A 95 -33.73 -2.73 13.81
CA LYS A 95 -35.10 -2.23 13.57
C LYS A 95 -35.74 -2.87 12.33
N GLU A 96 -34.94 -3.16 11.31
CA GLU A 96 -35.36 -3.85 10.10
C GLU A 96 -34.53 -5.11 9.89
N PHE A 97 -35.09 -6.25 10.27
CA PHE A 97 -34.40 -7.53 10.10
C PHE A 97 -34.35 -7.95 8.62
N ARG A 98 -33.14 -8.12 8.10
CA ARG A 98 -32.89 -8.60 6.73
C ARG A 98 -32.40 -10.04 6.73
N LYS A 99 -33.30 -10.99 6.43
CA LYS A 99 -33.00 -12.44 6.34
C LYS A 99 -31.79 -12.77 5.47
N SER A 100 -31.66 -12.11 4.32
CA SER A 100 -30.55 -12.35 3.39
C SER A 100 -29.19 -11.96 3.99
N VAL A 101 -29.13 -10.84 4.71
CA VAL A 101 -27.92 -10.36 5.38
C VAL A 101 -27.53 -11.33 6.49
N PHE A 102 -28.50 -11.78 7.30
CA PHE A 102 -28.27 -12.77 8.35
C PHE A 102 -27.63 -14.06 7.79
N TRP A 103 -28.25 -14.66 6.77
CA TRP A 103 -27.74 -15.91 6.21
C TRP A 103 -26.39 -15.75 5.49
N PHE A 104 -26.16 -14.59 4.88
CA PHE A 104 -24.87 -14.27 4.26
C PHE A 104 -23.76 -14.19 5.31
N ASP A 105 -24.02 -13.53 6.44
CA ASP A 105 -23.08 -13.40 7.55
C ASP A 105 -22.78 -14.76 8.22
N VAL A 106 -23.82 -15.60 8.42
CA VAL A 106 -23.66 -16.99 8.87
C VAL A 106 -22.74 -17.76 7.93
N MET A 107 -22.99 -17.69 6.61
CA MET A 107 -22.20 -18.41 5.61
C MET A 107 -20.74 -17.97 5.62
N ILE A 108 -20.48 -16.66 5.63
CA ILE A 108 -19.12 -16.12 5.66
C ILE A 108 -18.38 -16.54 6.94
N THR A 109 -19.03 -16.40 8.10
CA THR A 109 -18.45 -16.78 9.39
C THR A 109 -18.06 -18.26 9.40
N ILE A 110 -18.91 -19.15 8.87
CA ILE A 110 -18.61 -20.58 8.76
C ILE A 110 -17.43 -20.82 7.80
N LEU A 111 -17.42 -20.21 6.61
CA LEU A 111 -16.37 -20.40 5.62
C LEU A 111 -14.99 -19.98 6.13
N ILE A 112 -14.91 -18.80 6.75
CA ILE A 112 -13.66 -18.27 7.31
C ILE A 112 -13.19 -19.16 8.47
N SER A 113 -14.09 -19.49 9.40
CA SER A 113 -13.76 -20.32 10.55
C SER A 113 -13.30 -21.72 10.13
N PHE A 114 -14.00 -22.34 9.17
CA PHE A 114 -13.61 -23.62 8.59
C PHE A 114 -12.21 -23.55 7.97
N SER A 115 -11.91 -22.50 7.19
CA SER A 115 -10.58 -22.31 6.60
C SER A 115 -9.49 -22.26 7.67
N PHE A 116 -9.69 -21.51 8.76
CA PHE A 116 -8.73 -21.44 9.86
C PHE A 116 -8.51 -22.79 10.54
N PHE A 117 -9.60 -23.50 10.89
CA PHE A 117 -9.48 -24.82 11.52
C PHE A 117 -8.87 -25.87 10.60
N TYR A 118 -9.21 -25.85 9.31
CA TYR A 118 -8.63 -26.74 8.30
C TYR A 118 -7.12 -26.52 8.18
N GLN A 119 -6.69 -25.26 8.10
CA GLN A 119 -5.27 -24.92 8.02
C GLN A 119 -4.52 -25.30 9.31
N HIS A 120 -5.13 -25.10 10.48
CA HIS A 120 -4.58 -25.55 11.77
C HIS A 120 -4.43 -27.08 11.83
N TYR A 121 -5.45 -27.81 11.38
CA TYR A 121 -5.43 -29.27 11.30
C TYR A 121 -4.32 -29.76 10.37
N LYS A 122 -4.24 -29.19 9.14
CA LYS A 122 -3.18 -29.51 8.17
C LYS A 122 -1.80 -29.30 8.77
N PHE A 123 -1.59 -28.17 9.45
CA PHE A 123 -0.34 -27.86 10.13
C PHE A 123 0.01 -28.89 11.22
N LYS A 124 -0.95 -29.25 12.08
CA LYS A 124 -0.75 -30.29 13.11
C LYS A 124 -0.44 -31.66 12.51
N LYS A 125 -1.07 -32.02 11.38
CA LYS A 125 -0.82 -33.28 10.67
C LYS A 125 0.60 -33.35 10.10
N THR A 126 1.13 -32.25 9.55
CA THR A 126 2.50 -32.21 8.99
C THR A 126 3.59 -32.30 10.07
N ARG A 127 3.26 -32.04 11.34
CA ARG A 127 4.19 -32.14 12.48
C ARG A 127 4.13 -33.48 13.23
N LYS A 128 3.16 -34.35 12.93
CA LYS A 128 3.06 -35.72 13.46
C LYS A 128 3.73 -36.69 12.50
#